data_AF-A0A392N6K2-F1
#
_entry.id   AF-A0A392N6K2-F1
#
_cell.length_a   1.000
_cell.length_b   1.000
_cell.length_c   1.000
_cell.angle_alpha   90.00
_cell.angle_beta   90.00
_cell.angle_gamma   90.00
#
_symmetry.space_group_name_H-M   'P 1'
#
loop_
_entity.id
_entity.type
_entity.pdbx_description
1 polymer ?
#
loop_
_entity_poly.entity_id
_entity_poly.type
_entity_poly.pdbx_seq_one_letter_code
_entity_poly.pdbx_strand_id
1 'polypeptide(L)'
;YIEASKGRLYNSGNGGNSAALMAQAVLLYTFENILKVLHPFMPFVTEELWQALPNRKHDLIVSPWPETQLPRLELSEILGQNIPLSLQSEYQLPWLQAMKLLNILL
;
A
#
# COMPACT_ATOMS: atom_id res chain seq x y z
N TYR A 1 -10.67 -5.78 -8.17
CA TYR A 1 -10.19 -5.62 -6.78
C TYR A 1 -11.33 -5.65 -5.77
N ILE A 2 -12.42 -4.89 -5.97
CA ILE A 2 -13.58 -4.85 -5.05
C ILE A 2 -14.11 -6.25 -4.71
N GLU A 3 -14.34 -7.11 -5.69
CA GLU A 3 -14.82 -8.48 -5.45
C GLU A 3 -13.86 -9.30 -4.57
N ALA A 4 -12.57 -9.29 -4.91
CA ALA A 4 -11.54 -9.99 -4.16
C ALA A 4 -11.39 -9.46 -2.72
N SER A 5 -11.68 -8.17 -2.49
CA SER A 5 -11.60 -7.56 -1.15
C SER A 5 -12.72 -8.01 -0.21
N LYS A 6 -13.88 -8.46 -0.73
CA LYS A 6 -15.03 -8.90 0.08
C LYS A 6 -14.68 -9.99 1.08
N GLY A 7 -13.87 -10.97 0.68
CA GLY A 7 -13.42 -12.03 1.58
C GLY A 7 -12.66 -11.51 2.80
N ARG A 8 -11.86 -10.44 2.64
CA ARG A 8 -11.12 -9.82 3.74
C ARG A 8 -12.00 -8.94 4.63
N LEU A 9 -13.01 -8.31 4.05
CA LEU A 9 -13.96 -7.45 4.76
C LEU A 9 -14.97 -8.27 5.59
N TYR A 10 -15.49 -9.37 5.05
CA TYR A 10 -16.50 -10.18 5.74
C TYR A 10 -15.91 -11.16 6.76
N ASN A 11 -14.65 -11.59 6.60
CA ASN A 11 -13.98 -12.49 7.55
C ASN A 11 -13.46 -11.79 8.83
N SER A 12 -13.87 -10.53 9.11
CA SER A 12 -13.41 -9.78 10.29
C SER A 12 -13.85 -10.38 11.64
N GLY A 13 -14.79 -11.34 11.63
CA GLY A 13 -15.34 -11.98 12.84
C GLY A 13 -14.43 -13.00 13.54
N ASN A 14 -13.37 -13.52 12.90
CA ASN A 14 -12.59 -14.66 13.39
C ASN A 14 -11.19 -14.31 13.98
N GLY A 15 -10.98 -13.10 14.49
CA GLY A 15 -9.80 -12.78 15.32
C GLY A 15 -8.67 -11.98 14.66
N GLY A 16 -8.98 -11.07 13.73
CA GLY A 16 -7.97 -10.17 13.17
C GLY A 16 -8.56 -8.96 12.45
N ASN A 17 -9.00 -7.95 13.20
CA ASN A 17 -9.52 -6.68 12.65
C ASN A 17 -8.50 -5.98 11.72
N SER A 18 -7.22 -6.25 11.87
CA SER A 18 -6.15 -5.63 11.09
C SER A 18 -6.25 -5.89 9.58
N ALA A 19 -6.66 -7.10 9.16
CA ALA A 19 -6.74 -7.43 7.73
C ALA A 19 -7.91 -6.73 7.02
N ALA A 20 -9.05 -6.60 7.71
CA ALA A 20 -10.20 -5.86 7.22
C ALA A 20 -9.90 -4.35 7.15
N LEU A 21 -9.27 -3.80 8.19
CA LEU A 21 -8.85 -2.39 8.22
C LEU A 21 -7.85 -2.06 7.10
N MET A 22 -6.86 -2.93 6.86
CA MET A 22 -5.93 -2.77 5.73
C MET A 22 -6.67 -2.78 4.39
N ALA A 23 -7.61 -3.69 4.18
CA ALA A 23 -8.38 -3.74 2.96
C ALA A 23 -9.22 -2.46 2.76
N GLN A 24 -9.87 -1.96 3.81
CA GLN A 24 -10.60 -0.69 3.77
C GLN A 24 -9.67 0.49 3.45
N ALA A 25 -8.49 0.56 4.08
CA ALA A 25 -7.52 1.62 3.85
C ALA A 25 -7.03 1.63 2.39
N VAL A 26 -6.70 0.47 1.82
CA VAL A 26 -6.26 0.36 0.42
C VAL A 26 -7.39 0.70 -0.55
N LEU A 27 -8.62 0.29 -0.25
CA LEU A 27 -9.80 0.64 -1.04
C LEU A 27 -10.04 2.14 -1.05
N LEU A 28 -10.02 2.78 0.12
CA LEU A 28 -10.19 4.21 0.26
C LEU A 28 -9.08 4.96 -0.49
N TYR A 29 -7.82 4.59 -0.28
CA TYR A 29 -6.69 5.20 -0.96
C TYR A 29 -6.81 5.08 -2.49
N THR A 30 -7.14 3.90 -2.99
CA THR A 30 -7.28 3.68 -4.44
C THR A 30 -8.45 4.48 -5.00
N PHE A 31 -9.59 4.52 -4.30
CA PHE A 31 -10.76 5.28 -4.69
C PHE A 31 -10.47 6.79 -4.77
N GLU A 32 -9.79 7.36 -3.76
CA GLU A 32 -9.36 8.77 -3.78
C GLU A 32 -8.52 9.10 -5.02
N ASN A 33 -7.55 8.24 -5.35
CA ASN A 33 -6.70 8.46 -6.52
C ASN A 33 -7.47 8.36 -7.84
N ILE A 34 -8.44 7.44 -7.93
CA ILE A 34 -9.33 7.35 -9.10
C ILE A 34 -10.14 8.63 -9.26
N LEU A 35 -10.71 9.18 -8.18
CA LEU A 35 -11.47 10.43 -8.23
C LEU A 35 -10.62 11.60 -8.76
N LYS A 36 -9.38 11.74 -8.27
CA LYS A 36 -8.46 12.79 -8.74
C LYS A 36 -8.13 12.68 -10.23
N VAL A 37 -7.86 11.47 -10.71
CA VAL A 37 -7.57 11.22 -12.14
C VAL A 37 -8.80 11.46 -13.01
N LEU A 38 -9.99 11.16 -12.49
CA LEU A 38 -11.25 11.27 -13.21
C LEU A 38 -11.85 12.68 -13.21
N HIS A 39 -11.45 13.53 -12.26
CA HIS A 39 -11.98 14.87 -12.05
C HIS A 39 -11.96 15.78 -13.31
N PRO A 40 -10.89 15.79 -14.13
CA PRO A 40 -10.88 16.59 -15.37
C PRO A 40 -11.95 16.20 -16.40
N PHE A 41 -12.50 14.97 -16.31
CA PHE A 41 -13.52 14.47 -17.22
C PHE A 41 -14.94 14.58 -16.65
N MET A 42 -15.09 14.37 -15.33
CA MET A 42 -16.39 14.39 -14.65
C MET A 42 -16.32 15.19 -13.34
N PRO A 43 -16.20 16.52 -13.40
CA PRO A 43 -15.91 17.34 -12.22
C PRO A 43 -17.02 17.28 -11.17
N PHE A 44 -18.29 17.33 -11.58
CA PHE A 44 -19.42 17.35 -10.65
C PHE A 44 -19.61 16.02 -9.92
N VAL A 45 -19.59 14.90 -10.66
CA VAL A 45 -19.80 13.56 -10.06
C VAL A 45 -18.65 13.20 -9.12
N THR A 46 -17.42 13.54 -9.51
CA THR A 46 -16.24 13.25 -8.66
C THR A 46 -16.20 14.13 -7.41
N GLU A 47 -16.68 15.38 -7.48
CA GLU A 47 -16.81 16.25 -6.30
C GLU A 47 -17.86 15.74 -5.32
N GLU A 48 -19.05 15.36 -5.79
CA GLU A 48 -20.10 14.79 -4.93
C GLU A 48 -19.63 13.49 -4.23
N LEU A 49 -18.96 12.60 -4.97
CA LEU A 49 -18.37 11.40 -4.40
C LEU A 49 -17.23 11.69 -3.41
N TRP A 50 -16.44 12.74 -3.67
CA TRP A 50 -15.37 13.17 -2.77
C TRP A 50 -15.92 13.68 -1.44
N GLN A 51 -16.94 14.55 -1.47
CA GLN A 51 -17.57 15.11 -0.27
C GLN A 51 -18.31 14.05 0.56
N ALA A 52 -18.77 12.96 -0.07
CA ALA A 52 -19.38 11.83 0.64
C ALA A 52 -18.37 11.01 1.48
N LEU A 53 -17.06 11.17 1.27
CA LEU A 53 -16.03 10.48 2.06
C LEU A 53 -15.84 11.12 3.44
N PRO A 54 -15.54 10.33 4.49
CA PRO A 54 -15.29 10.87 5.82
C PRO A 54 -14.05 11.76 5.84
N ASN A 55 -14.07 12.81 6.68
CA ASN A 55 -12.95 13.73 6.93
C ASN A 55 -12.46 14.56 5.72
N ARG A 56 -13.32 14.91 4.76
CA ARG A 56 -12.99 15.91 3.72
C ARG A 56 -13.32 17.32 4.19
N LYS A 57 -12.32 18.20 4.13
CA LYS A 57 -12.44 19.63 4.47
C LYS A 57 -12.22 20.56 3.27
N HIS A 58 -11.73 20.01 2.17
CA HIS A 58 -11.31 20.76 0.99
C HIS A 58 -11.85 20.06 -0.26
N ASP A 59 -12.20 20.86 -1.26
CA ASP A 59 -12.74 20.40 -2.53
C ASP A 59 -11.72 19.58 -3.32
N LEU A 60 -12.20 18.68 -4.18
CA LEU A 60 -11.31 17.83 -4.98
C LEU A 60 -10.46 18.65 -5.95
N ILE A 61 -11.00 19.75 -6.47
CA ILE A 61 -10.33 20.65 -7.43
C ILE A 61 -9.04 21.30 -6.87
N VAL A 62 -8.96 21.52 -5.55
CA VAL A 62 -7.76 22.08 -4.89
C VAL A 62 -6.81 21.00 -4.36
N SER A 63 -7.18 19.73 -4.51
CA SER A 63 -6.38 18.62 -4.00
C SER A 63 -5.13 18.38 -4.86
N PRO A 64 -4.01 17.95 -4.26
CA PRO A 64 -2.81 17.62 -5.02
C PRO A 64 -3.03 16.39 -5.88
N TRP A 65 -2.45 16.41 -7.09
CA TRP A 65 -2.42 15.28 -8.00
C TRP A 65 -1.79 14.04 -7.33
N PRO A 66 -2.27 12.82 -7.63
CA PRO A 66 -1.68 11.58 -7.12
C PRO A 66 -0.21 11.46 -7.53
N GLU A 67 0.63 11.07 -6.56
CA GLU A 67 2.02 10.73 -6.81
C GLU A 67 2.13 9.30 -7.38
N THR A 68 3.09 9.08 -8.28
CA THR A 68 3.29 7.79 -8.95
C THR A 68 4.05 6.78 -8.09
N GLN A 69 4.66 7.24 -7.00
CA GLN A 69 5.40 6.40 -6.08
C GLN A 69 4.42 5.81 -5.06
N LEU A 70 4.29 4.49 -5.04
CA LEU A 70 3.73 3.82 -3.88
C LEU A 70 4.63 4.16 -2.69
N PRO A 71 4.09 4.45 -1.49
CA PRO A 71 4.89 4.47 -0.28
C PRO A 71 5.55 3.09 -0.22
N ARG A 72 6.83 3.07 -0.59
CA ARG A 72 7.64 1.88 -0.53
C ARG A 72 7.68 1.57 0.95
N LEU A 73 7.00 0.51 1.36
CA LEU A 73 7.39 -0.17 2.59
C LEU A 73 8.80 -0.66 2.29
N GLU A 74 9.75 0.22 2.55
CA GLU A 74 11.16 -0.05 2.43
C GLU A 74 11.39 -1.26 3.32
N LEU A 75 11.49 -2.44 2.70
CA LEU A 75 11.98 -3.63 3.39
C LEU A 75 13.37 -3.32 3.98
N SER A 76 14.07 -2.30 3.45
CA SER A 76 15.28 -1.73 4.02
C SER A 76 15.05 -0.99 5.35
N GLU A 77 13.88 -0.46 5.69
CA GLU A 77 13.59 0.09 7.03
C GLU A 77 13.25 -1.00 8.05
N ILE A 78 12.57 -2.07 7.61
CA ILE A 78 12.26 -3.23 8.47
C ILE A 78 13.50 -4.12 8.67
N LEU A 79 14.38 -4.22 7.66
CA LEU A 79 15.57 -5.09 7.66
C LEU A 79 16.90 -4.33 7.77
N GLY A 80 16.88 -2.99 7.89
CA GLY A 80 18.07 -2.13 7.85
C GLY A 80 18.56 -1.61 9.19
N GLN A 81 18.11 -2.17 10.30
CA GLN A 81 18.89 -2.10 11.53
C GLN A 81 19.47 -3.48 11.83
N ASN A 82 20.72 -3.68 11.40
CA ASN A 82 21.63 -4.76 11.74
C ASN A 82 20.96 -6.12 12.00
N ILE A 83 20.92 -6.98 10.98
CA ILE A 83 20.63 -8.40 11.17
C ILE A 83 21.63 -8.93 12.22
N PRO A 84 21.19 -9.33 13.43
CA PRO A 84 22.10 -9.94 14.39
C PRO A 84 22.67 -11.22 13.77
N LEU A 85 23.98 -11.43 13.92
CA LEU A 85 24.69 -12.60 13.36
C LEU A 85 24.05 -13.95 13.74
N SER A 86 23.24 -13.97 14.81
CA SER A 86 22.45 -15.12 15.25
C SER A 86 21.31 -15.54 14.30
N LEU A 87 20.80 -14.62 13.46
CA LEU A 87 19.73 -14.92 12.50
C LEU A 87 20.27 -15.37 11.12
N GLN A 88 21.58 -15.29 10.88
CA GLN A 88 22.21 -15.74 9.63
C GLN A 88 22.42 -17.26 9.56
N SER A 89 22.47 -17.95 10.71
CA SER A 89 22.67 -19.40 10.75
C SER A 89 21.36 -20.20 10.61
N GLU A 90 20.22 -19.59 10.96
CA GLU A 90 18.94 -20.30 11.04
C GLU A 90 18.16 -20.31 9.72
N TYR A 91 18.37 -19.32 8.86
CA TYR A 91 17.81 -19.28 7.51
C TYR A 91 18.95 -19.27 6.48
N GLN A 92 19.30 -20.45 5.96
CA GLN A 92 20.15 -20.62 4.79
C GLN A 92 19.49 -19.96 3.57
N LEU A 93 19.64 -18.64 3.41
CA LEU A 93 19.09 -17.87 2.29
C LEU A 93 20.04 -17.99 1.08
N PRO A 94 19.73 -18.84 0.08
CA PRO A 94 20.68 -19.24 -0.97
C PRO A 94 21.10 -18.07 -1.89
N TRP A 95 20.27 -17.03 -1.96
CA TRP A 95 20.50 -15.87 -2.82
C TRP A 95 21.67 -14.99 -2.34
N LEU A 96 22.02 -15.00 -1.04
CA LEU A 96 23.18 -14.27 -0.52
C LEU A 96 24.51 -14.87 -0.98
N GLN A 97 24.57 -16.19 -1.16
CA GLN A 97 25.73 -16.86 -1.77
C GLN A 97 25.81 -16.57 -3.26
N ALA A 98 24.68 -16.52 -3.97
CA ALA A 98 24.63 -16.13 -5.38
C ALA A 98 25.11 -14.69 -5.60
N MET A 99 24.74 -13.75 -4.72
CA MET A 99 25.20 -12.36 -4.81
C MET A 99 26.69 -12.20 -4.48
N LYS A 100 27.23 -12.97 -3.52
CA LYS A 100 28.69 -12.97 -3.23
C LYS A 100 29.51 -13.51 -4.40
N LEU A 101 29.03 -14.54 -5.09
CA LEU A 101 29.73 -15.10 -6.26
C LEU A 101 29.73 -14.14 -7.45
N LEU A 102 28.68 -13.33 -7.63
CA LEU A 102 28.60 -12.37 -8.73
C LEU A 102 29.54 -11.17 -8.54
N ASN A 103 29.80 -10.76 -7.29
CA ASN A 103 30.68 -9.63 -6.95
C ASN A 103 32.17 -10.01 -6.79
N ILE A 104 32.51 -11.29 -6.97
CA ILE A 104 33.90 -11.79 -7.00
C ILE A 104 34.37 -12.02 -8.44
N LEU A 105 33.45 -12.02 -9.42
CA LEU A 105 33.71 -12.23 -10.85
C LEU A 105 33.66 -10.93 -11.69
N LEU A 106 33.43 -9.77 -11.05
CA LEU A 106 33.53 -8.42 -11.62
C LEU A 106 34.52 -7.61 -10.80
#